data_AF-A0A6G1RCU0-F1
#
_entry.id   AF-A0A6G1RCU0-F1
#
_cell.length_a   1.000
_cell.length_b   1.000
_cell.length_c   1.000
_cell.angle_alpha   90.00
_cell.angle_beta   90.00
_cell.angle_gamma   90.00
#
_symmetry.space_group_name_H-M   'P 1'
#
loop_
_entity.id
_entity.type
_entity.pdbx_description
1 polymer ?
#
loop_
_entity_poly.entity_id
_entity_poly.type
_entity_poly.pdbx_seq_one_letter_code
_entity_poly.pdbx_strand_id
1 'polypeptide(L)'
;CILHSLSQLTVGDALILPILSCFTRFTAGLVFILHCCFRCITFCCPTYHEPLRTSTALLCVGYRGLPNPAVEYLQHLNKLMSSLLDTDSPQQVLQFVPMEVLLQGKLLEFLWDLNTAIAKRQLHLIVQAKQQHMTGATSL
;
A
#
# COMPACT_ATOMS: atom_id res chain seq x y z
N CYS A 1 -6.92 -5.39 9.33
CA CYS A 1 -6.88 -5.95 7.96
C CYS A 1 -5.56 -6.68 7.68
N ILE A 2 -4.41 -6.00 7.50
CA ILE A 2 -3.11 -6.68 7.21
C ILE A 2 -2.65 -7.60 8.34
N LEU A 3 -2.64 -7.13 9.59
CA LEU A 3 -2.21 -7.94 10.74
C LEU A 3 -3.07 -9.21 10.90
N HIS A 4 -4.37 -9.09 10.67
CA HIS A 4 -5.29 -10.23 10.68
C HIS A 4 -4.99 -11.19 9.53
N SER A 5 -4.82 -10.69 8.30
CA SER A 5 -4.43 -11.53 7.16
C SER A 5 -3.13 -12.28 7.43
N LEU A 6 -2.08 -11.61 7.93
CA LEU A 6 -0.79 -12.24 8.25
C LEU A 6 -0.92 -13.37 9.29
N SER A 7 -1.82 -13.22 10.27
CA SER A 7 -2.06 -14.25 11.30
C SER A 7 -2.74 -15.53 10.76
N GLN A 8 -3.35 -15.47 9.57
CA GLN A 8 -4.03 -16.60 8.95
C GLN A 8 -3.19 -17.32 7.90
N LEU A 9 -2.04 -16.75 7.51
CA LEU A 9 -1.18 -17.34 6.48
C LEU A 9 -0.30 -18.45 7.06
N THR A 10 -0.14 -19.49 6.26
CA THR A 10 0.83 -20.56 6.45
C THR A 10 2.06 -20.33 5.58
N VAL A 11 3.19 -20.93 5.95
CA VAL A 11 4.45 -20.77 5.21
C VAL A 11 4.26 -21.26 3.77
N GLY A 12 4.64 -20.42 2.81
CA GLY A 12 4.46 -20.67 1.38
C GLY A 12 3.27 -19.95 0.75
N ASP A 13 2.31 -19.47 1.55
CA ASP A 13 1.11 -18.81 1.04
C ASP A 13 1.39 -17.50 0.30
N ALA A 14 0.39 -17.04 -0.46
CA ALA A 14 0.39 -15.76 -1.13
C ALA A 14 -0.69 -14.83 -0.55
N LEU A 15 -0.46 -13.52 -0.66
CA LEU A 15 -1.38 -12.49 -0.25
C LEU A 15 -1.47 -11.42 -1.34
N ILE A 16 -2.71 -11.08 -1.73
CA ILE A 16 -2.98 -9.99 -2.69
C ILE A 16 -3.70 -8.88 -1.93
N LEU A 17 -3.19 -7.66 -2.03
CA LEU A 17 -3.74 -6.50 -1.33
C LEU A 17 -3.98 -5.35 -2.32
N PRO A 18 -5.17 -4.72 -2.33
CA PRO A 18 -5.34 -3.47 -3.03
C PRO A 18 -4.55 -2.37 -2.32
N ILE A 19 -3.86 -1.53 -3.10
CA ILE A 19 -3.12 -0.38 -2.61
C ILE A 19 -3.40 0.85 -3.46
N LEU A 20 -3.55 2.00 -2.80
CA LEU A 20 -3.76 3.28 -3.47
C LEU A 20 -2.44 3.93 -3.84
N SER A 21 -1.50 4.00 -2.89
CA SER A 21 -0.12 4.47 -3.08
C SER A 21 0.73 4.13 -1.85
N CYS A 22 2.04 4.31 -1.97
CA CYS A 22 3.00 4.23 -0.88
C CYS A 22 3.69 5.58 -0.63
N PHE A 23 2.99 6.70 -0.85
CA PHE A 23 3.58 8.04 -0.64
C PHE A 23 3.75 8.40 0.83
N THR A 24 2.96 7.81 1.72
CA THR A 24 3.08 8.04 3.16
C THR A 24 4.11 7.10 3.78
N ARG A 25 4.84 7.60 4.79
CA ARG A 25 5.82 6.81 5.55
C ARG A 25 5.18 5.60 6.22
N PHE A 26 3.93 5.78 6.69
CA PHE A 26 3.13 4.70 7.25
C PHE A 26 2.88 3.57 6.24
N THR A 27 2.39 3.88 5.03
CA THR A 27 2.11 2.85 4.02
C THR A 27 3.41 2.21 3.49
N ALA A 28 4.47 3.00 3.30
CA ALA A 28 5.79 2.45 2.97
C ALA A 28 6.31 1.51 4.07
N GLY A 29 6.07 1.83 5.35
CA GLY A 29 6.33 0.95 6.49
C GLY A 29 5.55 -0.36 6.42
N LEU A 30 4.29 -0.35 6.01
CA LEU A 30 3.51 -1.57 5.81
C LEU A 30 4.08 -2.44 4.68
N VAL A 31 4.48 -1.82 3.57
CA VAL A 31 5.14 -2.53 2.46
C VAL A 31 6.49 -3.11 2.88
N PHE A 32 7.25 -2.42 3.72
CA PHE A 32 8.47 -2.95 4.32
C PHE A 32 8.21 -4.23 5.11
N ILE A 33 7.19 -4.25 5.99
CA ILE A 33 6.81 -5.45 6.75
C ILE A 33 6.50 -6.61 5.80
N LEU A 34 5.70 -6.35 4.77
CA LEU A 34 5.41 -7.38 3.76
C LEU A 34 6.70 -7.85 3.07
N HIS A 35 7.58 -6.94 2.67
CA HIS A 35 8.84 -7.27 1.98
C HIS A 35 9.73 -8.18 2.84
N CYS A 36 9.70 -8.03 4.16
CA CYS A 36 10.39 -8.91 5.10
C CYS A 36 9.70 -10.28 5.26
N CYS A 37 8.37 -10.32 5.19
CA CYS A 37 7.56 -11.52 5.43
C CYS A 37 7.44 -12.45 4.23
N PHE A 38 7.70 -11.98 3.01
CA PHE A 38 7.46 -12.75 1.79
C PHE A 38 8.75 -12.96 1.00
N ARG A 39 8.81 -14.07 0.25
CA ARG A 39 9.94 -14.37 -0.64
C ARG A 39 10.03 -13.38 -1.79
N CYS A 40 8.90 -12.95 -2.33
CA CYS A 40 8.83 -12.05 -3.46
C CYS A 40 7.63 -11.12 -3.29
N ILE A 41 7.83 -9.84 -3.62
CA ILE A 41 6.77 -8.86 -3.76
C ILE A 41 6.86 -8.22 -5.13
N THR A 42 5.71 -8.07 -5.78
CA THR A 42 5.54 -7.33 -7.02
C THR A 42 4.21 -6.58 -6.98
N PHE A 43 3.92 -5.78 -8.01
CA PHE A 43 2.66 -5.08 -8.13
C PHE A 43 2.13 -5.14 -9.56
N CYS A 44 0.82 -5.01 -9.70
CA CYS A 44 0.19 -4.83 -11.01
C CYS A 44 -0.88 -3.74 -10.94
N CYS A 45 -1.01 -2.99 -12.04
CA CYS A 45 -2.02 -1.96 -12.22
C CYS A 45 -3.04 -2.47 -13.24
N PRO A 46 -4.00 -3.33 -12.83
CA PRO A 46 -4.96 -3.88 -13.77
C PRO A 46 -5.79 -2.78 -14.42
N THR A 47 -5.93 -2.85 -15.74
CA THR A 47 -6.84 -2.00 -16.52
C THR A 47 -8.26 -2.52 -16.34
N TYR A 48 -8.99 -2.01 -15.35
CA TYR A 48 -10.44 -2.22 -15.28
C TYR A 48 -11.16 -1.20 -16.15
N HIS A 49 -12.22 -1.64 -16.82
CA HIS A 49 -13.07 -0.81 -17.70
C HIS A 49 -13.90 0.25 -16.95
N GLU A 50 -13.90 0.22 -15.61
CA GLU A 50 -14.63 1.18 -14.78
C GLU A 50 -13.75 2.41 -14.48
N PRO A 51 -14.15 3.63 -14.90
CA PRO A 51 -13.28 4.82 -14.90
C PRO A 51 -12.82 5.31 -13.52
N LEU A 52 -13.32 4.76 -12.41
CA LEU A 52 -13.11 5.31 -11.06
C LEU A 52 -12.54 4.31 -10.04
N ARG A 53 -12.25 3.05 -10.41
CA ARG A 53 -11.63 2.08 -9.50
C ARG A 53 -10.17 1.84 -9.85
N THR A 54 -9.33 2.80 -9.47
CA THR A 54 -7.87 2.76 -9.63
C THR A 54 -7.19 2.07 -8.45
N SER A 55 -7.45 0.79 -8.24
CA SER A 55 -6.70 0.03 -7.24
C SER A 55 -5.53 -0.69 -7.92
N THR A 56 -4.30 -0.34 -7.52
CA THR A 56 -3.13 -1.17 -7.81
C THR A 56 -3.18 -2.38 -6.90
N ALA A 57 -2.81 -3.55 -7.38
CA ALA A 57 -2.70 -4.74 -6.53
C ALA A 57 -1.24 -4.98 -6.17
N LEU A 58 -0.97 -5.17 -4.90
CA LEU A 58 0.30 -5.66 -4.38
C LEU A 58 0.21 -7.18 -4.27
N LEU A 59 1.16 -7.88 -4.89
CA LEU A 59 1.23 -9.34 -4.89
C LEU A 59 2.41 -9.76 -4.02
N CYS A 60 2.12 -10.45 -2.91
CA CYS A 60 3.11 -10.98 -1.99
C CYS A 60 3.10 -12.50 -2.08
N VAL A 61 4.22 -13.13 -2.46
CA VAL A 61 4.28 -14.57 -2.76
C VAL A 61 5.31 -15.28 -1.90
N GLY A 62 4.91 -16.41 -1.32
CA GLY A 62 5.77 -17.26 -0.51
C GLY A 62 6.01 -16.68 0.86
N TYR A 63 4.97 -16.65 1.70
CA TYR A 63 5.05 -16.20 3.08
C TYR A 63 6.09 -17.02 3.86
N ARG A 64 6.92 -16.33 4.64
CA ARG A 64 8.04 -16.89 5.43
C ARG A 64 7.81 -16.79 6.94
N GLY A 65 6.71 -16.18 7.36
CA GLY A 65 6.46 -15.85 8.76
C GLY A 65 6.87 -14.42 9.11
N LEU A 66 6.30 -13.91 10.21
CA LEU A 66 6.70 -12.66 10.84
C LEU A 66 7.24 -12.99 12.25
N PRO A 67 8.42 -12.47 12.66
CA PRO A 67 8.95 -12.73 14.00
C PRO A 67 8.01 -12.24 15.10
N ASN A 68 7.89 -12.99 16.20
CA ASN A 68 7.00 -12.66 17.32
C ASN A 68 7.15 -11.21 17.84
N PRO A 69 8.37 -10.65 18.02
CA PRO A 69 8.50 -9.26 18.45
C PRO A 69 7.89 -8.24 17.48
N ALA A 70 7.95 -8.53 16.18
CA ALA A 70 7.33 -7.68 15.17
C ALA A 70 5.79 -7.82 15.17
N VAL A 71 5.27 -9.03 15.42
CA VAL A 71 3.82 -9.26 15.61
C VAL A 71 3.31 -8.45 16.79
N GLU A 72 3.98 -8.56 17.95
CA GLU A 72 3.63 -7.84 19.18
C GLU A 72 3.69 -6.32 18.98
N TYR A 73 4.73 -5.83 18.31
CA TYR A 73 4.86 -4.42 17.98
C TYR A 73 3.70 -3.92 17.11
N LEU A 74 3.34 -4.64 16.04
CA LEU A 74 2.21 -4.29 15.18
C LEU A 74 0.86 -4.36 15.92
N GLN A 75 0.69 -5.31 16.83
CA GLN A 75 -0.49 -5.38 17.70
C GLN A 75 -0.57 -4.16 18.62
N HIS A 76 0.54 -3.75 19.23
CA HIS A 76 0.61 -2.55 20.07
C HIS A 76 0.30 -1.28 19.27
N LEU A 77 0.88 -1.13 18.08
CA LEU A 77 0.57 -0.02 17.18
C LEU A 77 -0.91 0.02 16.80
N ASN A 78 -1.52 -1.13 16.49
CA ASN A 78 -2.94 -1.18 16.16
C ASN A 78 -3.80 -0.71 17.35
N LYS A 79 -3.47 -1.13 18.57
CA LYS A 79 -4.16 -0.65 19.79
C LYS A 79 -3.98 0.85 20.00
N LEU A 80 -2.75 1.37 19.84
CA LEU A 80 -2.46 2.80 19.92
C LEU A 80 -3.28 3.58 18.90
N MET A 81 -3.31 3.14 17.65
CA MET A 81 -4.10 3.78 16.60
C MET A 81 -5.59 3.77 16.93
N SER A 82 -6.13 2.66 17.44
CA SER A 82 -7.52 2.60 17.91
C SER A 82 -7.79 3.59 19.04
N SER A 83 -6.93 3.67 20.05
CA SER A 83 -7.11 4.63 21.15
C SER A 83 -7.06 6.09 20.71
N LEU A 84 -6.29 6.41 19.66
CA LEU A 84 -6.22 7.76 19.12
C LEU A 84 -7.49 8.13 18.34
N LEU A 85 -8.14 7.16 17.69
CA LEU A 85 -9.42 7.36 17.00
C LEU A 85 -10.57 7.64 17.96
N ASP A 86 -10.52 7.07 19.17
CA ASP A 86 -11.56 7.24 20.19
C ASP A 86 -11.45 8.58 20.95
N THR A 87 -10.41 9.38 20.65
CA THR A 87 -10.20 10.71 21.23
C THR A 87 -10.48 11.80 20.20
N ASP A 88 -11.06 12.93 20.61
CA ASP A 88 -11.17 14.15 19.77
C ASP A 88 -9.79 14.82 19.50
N SER A 89 -8.70 14.09 19.70
CA SER A 89 -7.33 14.55 19.51
C SER A 89 -6.94 14.45 18.03
N PRO A 90 -6.22 15.44 17.47
CA PRO A 90 -5.71 15.38 16.09
C PRO A 90 -4.48 14.48 15.94
N GLN A 91 -4.09 13.73 16.98
CA GLN A 91 -2.87 12.92 16.98
C GLN A 91 -3.02 11.67 16.10
N GLN A 92 -2.00 11.38 15.30
CA GLN A 92 -1.99 10.25 14.37
C GLN A 92 -0.60 9.60 14.32
N VAL A 93 -0.56 8.29 14.09
CA VAL A 93 0.69 7.57 13.82
C VAL A 93 1.10 7.79 12.37
N LEU A 94 2.09 8.66 12.14
CA LEU A 94 2.57 8.97 10.79
C LEU A 94 3.66 8.02 10.28
N GLN A 95 4.33 7.32 11.20
CA GLN A 95 5.48 6.48 10.91
C GLN A 95 5.69 5.46 12.04
N PHE A 96 6.11 4.25 11.66
CA PHE A 96 6.55 3.23 12.61
C PHE A 96 7.81 2.46 12.18
N VAL A 97 8.29 2.72 10.96
CA VAL A 97 9.59 2.24 10.47
C VAL A 97 10.47 3.47 10.25
N PRO A 98 11.72 3.50 10.74
CA PRO A 98 12.64 4.61 10.49
C PRO A 98 12.83 4.88 9.00
N MET A 99 12.94 6.14 8.60
CA MET A 99 13.08 6.51 7.18
C MET A 99 14.38 6.01 6.59
N GLU A 100 15.43 5.93 7.40
CA GLU A 100 16.74 5.41 7.01
C GLU A 100 16.61 3.96 6.53
N VAL A 101 15.73 3.17 7.15
CA VAL A 101 15.44 1.79 6.73
C VAL A 101 14.60 1.76 5.45
N LEU A 102 13.62 2.67 5.32
CA LEU A 102 12.74 2.73 4.15
C LEU A 102 13.45 3.23 2.88
N LEU A 103 14.49 4.05 3.03
CA LEU A 103 15.23 4.68 1.93
C LEU A 103 16.50 3.90 1.54
N GLN A 104 16.52 2.59 1.76
CA GLN A 104 17.69 1.76 1.48
C GLN A 104 17.37 0.59 0.53
N GLY A 105 18.35 0.31 -0.34
CA GLY A 105 18.42 -0.89 -1.17
C GLY A 105 17.21 -1.12 -2.08
N LYS A 106 16.90 -2.40 -2.30
CA LYS A 106 15.85 -2.85 -3.23
C LYS A 106 14.44 -2.41 -2.86
N LEU A 107 14.19 -2.14 -1.58
CA LEU A 107 12.89 -1.65 -1.13
C LEU A 107 12.63 -0.24 -1.67
N LEU A 108 13.63 0.65 -1.62
CA LEU A 108 13.49 2.01 -2.14
C LEU A 108 13.16 1.99 -3.63
N GLU A 109 13.90 1.19 -4.41
CA GLU A 109 13.64 1.00 -5.84
C GLU A 109 12.21 0.50 -6.08
N PHE A 110 11.78 -0.52 -5.32
CA PHE A 110 10.42 -1.05 -5.41
C PHE A 110 9.35 0.01 -5.11
N LEU A 111 9.50 0.78 -4.02
CA LEU A 111 8.57 1.83 -3.64
C LEU A 111 8.52 2.95 -4.68
N TRP A 112 9.67 3.29 -5.26
CA TRP A 112 9.77 4.29 -6.31
C TRP A 112 9.03 3.84 -7.58
N ASP A 113 9.25 2.61 -8.03
CA ASP A 113 8.61 2.05 -9.22
C ASP A 113 7.11 1.94 -9.05
N LEU A 114 6.65 1.43 -7.90
CA LEU A 114 5.24 1.31 -7.54
C LEU A 114 4.55 2.67 -7.57
N ASN A 115 5.11 3.67 -6.86
CA ASN A 115 4.53 5.00 -6.81
C ASN A 115 4.56 5.71 -8.16
N THR A 116 5.63 5.51 -8.95
CA THR A 116 5.74 6.07 -10.31
C THR A 116 4.68 5.49 -11.23
N ALA A 117 4.47 4.16 -11.18
CA ALA A 117 3.44 3.50 -11.98
C ALA A 117 2.03 3.99 -11.60
N ILE A 118 1.75 4.11 -10.30
CA ILE A 118 0.50 4.66 -9.77
C ILE A 118 0.29 6.10 -10.24
N ALA A 119 1.26 6.99 -10.04
CA ALA A 119 1.15 8.39 -10.41
C ALA A 119 0.94 8.57 -11.91
N LYS A 120 1.71 7.87 -12.75
CA LYS A 120 1.55 7.90 -14.22
C LYS A 120 0.14 7.45 -14.63
N ARG A 121 -0.38 6.38 -14.01
CA ARG A 121 -1.73 5.89 -14.30
C ARG A 121 -2.80 6.89 -13.90
N GLN A 122 -2.71 7.46 -12.70
CA GLN A 122 -3.66 8.49 -12.23
C GLN A 122 -3.66 9.71 -13.15
N LEU A 123 -2.48 10.20 -13.53
CA LEU A 123 -2.34 11.32 -14.46
C LEU A 123 -3.02 11.00 -15.80
N HIS A 124 -2.76 9.82 -16.37
CA HIS A 124 -3.38 9.40 -17.62
C HIS A 124 -4.91 9.40 -17.55
N LEU A 125 -5.48 8.87 -16.47
CA LEU A 125 -6.93 8.82 -16.27
C LEU A 125 -7.54 10.22 -16.10
N ILE A 126 -6.88 11.12 -15.35
CA ILE A 126 -7.32 12.51 -15.21
C ILE A 126 -7.31 13.22 -16.57
N VAL A 127 -6.27 13.01 -17.38
CA VAL A 127 -6.19 13.60 -18.73
C VAL A 127 -7.28 13.05 -19.64
N GLN A 128 -7.52 11.72 -19.62
CA GLN A 128 -8.60 11.09 -20.40
C GLN A 128 -9.98 11.61 -19.99
N ALA A 129 -10.26 11.68 -18.69
CA ALA A 129 -11.52 12.19 -18.17
C ALA A 129 -11.76 13.65 -18.59
N LYS A 130 -10.72 14.48 -18.56
CA LYS A 130 -10.79 15.87 -19.03
C LYS A 130 -11.06 15.96 -20.53
N GLN A 131 -10.42 15.13 -21.35
CA GLN A 131 -10.66 15.08 -22.79
C GLN A 131 -12.11 14.67 -23.11
N GLN A 132 -12.62 13.66 -22.43
CA GLN A 132 -14.02 13.20 -22.60
C GLN A 132 -15.03 14.29 -22.21
N HIS A 133 -14.78 15.02 -21.12
CA HIS A 133 -15.61 16.17 -20.73
C HIS A 133 -15.59 17.31 -21.76
N MET A 134 -14.44 17.59 -22.38
CA MET A 134 -14.33 18.62 -23.43
C MET A 134 -15.04 18.22 -24.73
N THR A 135 -14.98 16.95 -25.13
CA THR A 135 -15.70 16.44 -26.30
C THR A 135 -17.21 16.33 -26.08
N GLY A 136 -17.67 16.07 -24.84
CA GLY A 136 -19.10 16.08 -24.52
C GLY A 136 -19.72 17.47 -24.42
N ALA A 137 -18.92 18.50 -24.10
CA ALA A 137 -19.37 19.89 -23.98
C ALA A 137 -19.39 20.66 -25.32
N THR A 138 -18.76 20.14 -26.37
CA THR A 138 -18.72 20.76 -27.71
C THR A 138 -19.81 20.24 -28.66
N SER A 139 -20.67 19.34 -28.17
CA SER A 139 -21.79 18.74 -28.91
C SER A 139 -23.18 19.30 -28.52
N LEU A 140 -23.24 20.55 -28.05
CA LEU A 140 -24.47 21.34 -27.84
C LEU A 140 -24.34 22.69 -28.55
#